data_AF-A0A131ZV39-F1
#
_entry.id   AF-A0A131ZV39-F1
#
_cell.length_a   1.000
_cell.length_b   1.000
_cell.length_c   1.000
_cell.angle_alpha   90.00
_cell.angle_beta   90.00
_cell.angle_gamma   90.00
#
_symmetry.space_group_name_H-M   'P 1'
#
loop_
_entity.id
_entity.type
_entity.pdbx_description
1 polymer ?
#
loop_
_entity_poly.entity_id
_entity_poly.type
_entity_poly.pdbx_seq_one_letter_code
_entity_poly.pdbx_strand_id
1 'polypeptide(L)'
;MFIDSDGLLYDYFGGMADLKDKKIRFVGDPSNRIVEDYLRIFRYFRFHIRYGKPGDHEQSTLMAIKSNLEGLRSISGERIWSEMKRILSNLSCDDAINVMFKDLEMGKYLGFSNKKIDFDEFERIHSNLLKLYSTNNSNIVYNPETLFASLINGIDDLIAIVSRLKLSNLERDIIIFIISNRSLSIDYGQDERMFKTQIALASKSEQINLKKFIIQFLLYQGYSKEFIENLNDWIAPSFPFKGTRIPGTIKKQNLKLIIDDLKKIWAKNNFEMTEEEFDNEILRLKSLYS
;
A
#
# COMPACT_ATOMS: atom_id res chain seq x y z
N MET A 1 31.58 -2.68 -14.75
CA MET A 1 32.63 -3.00 -13.77
C MET A 1 32.55 -4.46 -13.41
N PHE A 2 33.69 -5.12 -13.25
CA PHE A 2 33.78 -6.45 -12.64
C PHE A 2 34.97 -6.48 -11.69
N ILE A 3 34.88 -7.32 -10.66
CA ILE A 3 35.97 -7.57 -9.72
C ILE A 3 36.36 -9.04 -9.87
N ASP A 4 37.66 -9.31 -10.00
CA ASP A 4 38.14 -10.70 -10.01
C ASP A 4 38.30 -11.25 -8.59
N SER A 5 38.70 -12.52 -8.47
CA SER A 5 38.90 -13.20 -7.19
C SER A 5 40.00 -12.57 -6.33
N ASP A 6 40.91 -11.82 -6.94
CA ASP A 6 42.02 -11.16 -6.26
C ASP A 6 41.64 -9.74 -5.81
N GLY A 7 40.40 -9.31 -6.09
CA GLY A 7 39.90 -8.00 -5.71
C GLY A 7 40.24 -6.89 -6.70
N LEU A 8 40.79 -7.21 -7.88
CA LEU A 8 41.11 -6.20 -8.89
C LEU A 8 39.85 -5.76 -9.62
N LEU A 9 39.57 -4.45 -9.57
CA LEU A 9 38.44 -3.83 -10.22
C LEU A 9 38.78 -3.44 -11.67
N TYR A 10 37.98 -3.92 -12.61
CA TYR A 10 38.06 -3.54 -14.01
C TYR A 10 36.88 -2.65 -14.39
N ASP A 11 37.19 -1.44 -14.85
CA ASP A 11 36.21 -0.42 -15.24
C ASP A 11 36.47 0.10 -16.66
N TYR A 12 35.69 -0.40 -17.61
CA TYR A 12 35.82 -0.07 -19.04
C TYR A 12 35.07 1.19 -19.47
N PHE A 13 34.21 1.73 -18.60
CA PHE A 13 33.25 2.77 -18.97
C PHE A 13 33.24 3.94 -17.98
N GLY A 14 34.18 3.99 -17.03
CA GLY A 14 34.26 5.06 -16.03
C GLY A 14 33.17 4.98 -14.96
N GLY A 15 32.60 3.79 -14.72
CA GLY A 15 31.56 3.58 -13.72
C GLY A 15 31.99 3.89 -12.28
N MET A 16 33.28 3.81 -11.97
CA MET A 16 33.80 4.19 -10.64
C MET A 16 33.74 5.71 -10.43
N ALA A 17 34.03 6.49 -11.47
CA ALA A 17 33.90 7.94 -11.42
C ALA A 17 32.42 8.34 -11.33
N ASP A 18 31.56 7.76 -12.17
CA ASP A 18 30.11 7.98 -12.10
C ASP A 18 29.53 7.63 -10.72
N LEU A 19 29.94 6.51 -10.12
CA LEU A 19 29.50 6.12 -8.77
C LEU A 19 29.95 7.13 -7.70
N LYS A 20 31.21 7.61 -7.79
CA LYS A 20 31.75 8.63 -6.87
C LYS A 20 31.00 9.96 -7.00
N ASP A 21 30.67 10.34 -8.23
CA ASP A 21 29.97 11.59 -8.54
C ASP A 21 28.44 11.46 -8.46
N LYS A 22 27.93 10.30 -8.04
CA LYS A 22 26.50 9.97 -7.93
C LYS A 22 25.74 10.21 -9.24
N LYS A 23 26.34 9.84 -10.36
CA LYS A 23 25.76 9.94 -11.71
C LYS A 23 25.27 8.58 -12.17
N ILE A 24 24.05 8.55 -12.70
CA ILE A 24 23.47 7.35 -13.33
C ILE A 24 23.41 7.57 -14.83
N ARG A 25 24.21 6.80 -15.56
CA ARG A 25 24.36 6.90 -17.01
C ARG A 25 24.20 5.56 -17.68
N PHE A 26 23.75 5.59 -18.92
CA PHE A 26 23.78 4.42 -19.79
C PHE A 26 25.19 4.20 -20.34
N VAL A 27 25.57 2.94 -20.51
CA VAL A 27 26.77 2.60 -21.27
C VAL A 27 26.45 2.75 -22.76
N GLY A 28 27.10 3.71 -23.41
CA GLY A 28 26.85 4.09 -24.80
C GLY A 28 25.66 5.04 -24.95
N ASP A 29 25.03 5.02 -26.13
CA ASP A 29 23.85 5.87 -26.40
C ASP A 29 22.63 5.40 -25.58
N PRO A 30 22.01 6.28 -24.77
CA PRO A 30 20.84 5.93 -23.95
C PRO A 30 19.66 5.40 -24.75
N SER A 31 19.38 5.94 -25.95
CA SER A 31 18.23 5.53 -26.76
C SER A 31 18.39 4.09 -27.24
N ASN A 32 19.56 3.74 -27.77
CA ASN A 32 19.88 2.37 -28.18
C ASN A 32 19.72 1.38 -27.02
N ARG A 33 20.21 1.75 -25.83
CA ARG A 33 20.05 0.90 -24.65
C ARG A 33 18.58 0.79 -24.23
N ILE A 34 17.78 1.83 -24.31
CA ILE A 34 16.37 1.76 -23.94
C ILE A 34 15.59 0.87 -24.93
N VAL A 35 15.86 0.96 -26.23
CA VAL A 35 15.19 0.14 -27.25
C VAL A 35 15.46 -1.37 -27.07
N GLU A 36 16.68 -1.74 -26.64
CA GLU A 36 17.01 -3.14 -26.30
C GLU A 36 16.11 -3.73 -25.20
N ASP A 37 15.73 -2.92 -24.20
CA ASP A 37 14.81 -3.31 -23.12
C ASP A 37 14.20 -2.06 -22.47
N TYR A 38 12.96 -1.73 -22.85
CA TYR A 38 12.30 -0.52 -22.35
C TYR A 38 12.11 -0.53 -20.83
N LEU A 39 12.20 -1.68 -20.15
CA LEU A 39 12.20 -1.74 -18.69
C LEU A 39 13.39 -0.99 -18.06
N ARG A 40 14.45 -0.71 -18.84
CA ARG A 40 15.59 0.10 -18.40
C ARG A 40 15.19 1.53 -18.01
N ILE A 41 14.07 2.05 -18.50
CA ILE A 41 13.50 3.32 -18.04
C ILE A 41 13.22 3.27 -16.53
N PHE A 42 12.50 2.25 -16.06
CA PHE A 42 12.25 2.09 -14.62
C PHE A 42 13.52 1.76 -13.84
N ARG A 43 14.43 0.97 -14.43
CA ARG A 43 15.71 0.65 -13.79
C ARG A 43 16.56 1.90 -13.58
N TYR A 44 16.55 2.85 -14.53
CA TYR A 44 17.21 4.14 -14.37
C TYR A 44 16.73 4.85 -13.09
N PHE A 45 15.41 5.03 -12.93
CA PHE A 45 14.85 5.66 -11.73
C PHE A 45 15.18 4.89 -10.45
N ARG A 46 15.06 3.57 -10.45
CA ARG A 46 15.44 2.74 -9.30
C ARG A 46 16.91 2.92 -8.91
N PHE A 47 17.81 2.97 -9.89
CA PHE A 47 19.23 3.19 -9.61
C PHE A 47 19.52 4.65 -9.21
N HIS A 48 18.79 5.61 -9.76
CA HIS A 48 18.88 7.02 -9.37
C HIS A 48 18.50 7.22 -7.90
N ILE A 49 17.41 6.62 -7.45
CA ILE A 49 17.02 6.67 -6.03
C ILE A 49 18.12 6.08 -5.13
N ARG A 50 18.78 4.99 -5.57
CA ARG A 50 19.75 4.28 -4.74
C ARG A 50 21.14 4.91 -4.71
N TYR A 51 21.60 5.44 -5.84
CA TYR A 51 22.99 5.84 -6.03
C TYR A 51 23.15 7.27 -6.55
N GLY A 52 22.08 7.86 -7.09
CA GLY A 52 22.04 9.21 -7.62
C GLY A 52 21.89 10.27 -6.53
N LYS A 53 21.83 11.52 -6.98
CA LYS A 53 21.48 12.66 -6.15
C LYS A 53 20.09 13.17 -6.59
N PRO A 54 19.11 13.31 -5.68
CA PRO A 54 17.79 13.83 -6.03
C PRO A 54 17.87 15.13 -6.82
N GLY A 55 17.08 15.24 -7.90
CA GLY A 55 17.04 16.38 -8.81
C GLY A 55 18.22 16.50 -9.79
N ASP A 56 19.21 15.61 -9.72
CA ASP A 56 20.42 15.66 -10.57
C ASP A 56 20.35 14.66 -11.73
N HIS A 57 19.29 14.77 -12.52
CA HIS A 57 19.08 13.96 -13.71
C HIS A 57 19.82 14.52 -14.93
N GLU A 58 20.51 13.66 -15.68
CA GLU A 58 21.12 14.09 -16.93
C GLU A 58 20.05 14.34 -18.00
N GLN A 59 20.00 15.57 -18.53
CA GLN A 59 18.98 16.00 -19.49
C GLN A 59 18.94 15.14 -20.75
N SER A 60 20.10 14.71 -21.26
CA SER A 60 20.22 13.81 -22.43
C SER A 60 19.51 12.47 -22.17
N THR A 61 19.65 11.93 -20.95
CA THR A 61 19.02 10.67 -20.53
C THR A 61 17.52 10.84 -20.40
N LEU A 62 17.05 11.93 -19.80
CA LEU A 62 15.61 12.21 -19.72
C LEU A 62 14.98 12.40 -21.10
N MET A 63 15.66 13.07 -22.03
CA MET A 63 15.21 13.21 -23.42
C MET A 63 15.12 11.84 -24.10
N ALA A 64 16.14 11.00 -23.97
CA ALA A 64 16.13 9.64 -24.52
C ALA A 64 15.00 8.79 -23.93
N ILE A 65 14.76 8.88 -22.62
CA ILE A 65 13.63 8.22 -21.96
C ILE A 65 12.31 8.73 -22.56
N LYS A 66 12.11 10.05 -22.63
CA LYS A 66 10.89 10.68 -23.14
C LYS A 66 10.58 10.24 -24.58
N SER A 67 11.57 10.20 -25.44
CA SER A 67 11.44 9.77 -26.84
C SER A 67 11.09 8.29 -27.01
N ASN A 68 11.31 7.45 -25.99
CA ASN A 68 11.14 6.00 -26.06
C ASN A 68 10.00 5.46 -25.19
N LEU A 69 9.19 6.33 -24.56
CA LEU A 69 8.12 5.89 -23.64
C LEU A 69 7.05 5.02 -24.31
N GLU A 70 6.78 5.19 -25.61
CA GLU A 70 5.82 4.34 -26.33
C GLU A 70 6.19 2.86 -26.29
N GLY A 71 7.49 2.55 -26.24
CA GLY A 71 7.99 1.18 -26.11
C GLY A 71 7.53 0.49 -24.82
N LEU A 72 7.15 1.23 -23.78
CA LEU A 72 6.60 0.66 -22.54
C LEU A 72 5.32 -0.15 -22.78
N ARG A 73 4.56 0.12 -23.86
CA ARG A 73 3.38 -0.69 -24.23
C ARG A 73 3.74 -2.15 -24.55
N SER A 74 4.97 -2.41 -24.98
CA SER A 74 5.47 -3.76 -25.28
C SER A 74 5.92 -4.54 -24.04
N ILE A 75 6.08 -3.87 -22.89
CA ILE A 75 6.56 -4.51 -21.67
C ILE A 75 5.39 -5.05 -20.85
N SER A 76 5.53 -6.28 -20.36
CA SER A 76 4.51 -6.93 -19.53
C SER A 76 4.21 -6.12 -18.26
N GLY A 77 2.96 -6.16 -17.82
CA GLY A 77 2.50 -5.43 -16.63
C GLY A 77 3.24 -5.84 -15.38
N GLU A 78 3.48 -7.13 -15.20
CA GLU A 78 4.16 -7.72 -14.04
C GLU A 78 5.59 -7.19 -13.91
N ARG A 79 6.30 -7.05 -15.04
CA ARG A 79 7.67 -6.53 -15.06
C ARG A 79 7.71 -5.05 -14.68
N ILE A 80 6.77 -4.26 -15.21
CA ILE A 80 6.63 -2.84 -14.85
C ILE A 80 6.30 -2.72 -13.37
N TRP A 81 5.30 -3.46 -12.88
CA TRP A 81 4.87 -3.41 -11.50
C TRP A 81 5.98 -3.84 -10.53
N SER A 82 6.76 -4.86 -10.88
CA SER A 82 7.92 -5.30 -10.10
C SER A 82 8.95 -4.18 -9.90
N GLU A 83 9.23 -3.38 -10.94
CA GLU A 83 10.13 -2.23 -10.81
C GLU A 83 9.47 -1.05 -10.07
N MET A 84 8.19 -0.76 -10.34
CA MET A 84 7.42 0.26 -9.60
C MET A 84 7.41 -0.01 -8.10
N LYS A 85 7.18 -1.26 -7.69
CA LYS A 85 7.25 -1.65 -6.27
C LYS A 85 8.60 -1.34 -5.64
N ARG A 86 9.69 -1.61 -6.36
CA ARG A 86 11.05 -1.33 -5.86
C ARG A 86 11.33 0.16 -5.73
N ILE A 87 10.79 0.97 -6.64
CA ILE A 87 10.83 2.43 -6.56
C ILE A 87 10.06 2.89 -5.31
N LEU A 88 8.79 2.50 -5.18
CA LEU A 88 7.90 2.93 -4.10
C LEU A 88 8.26 2.37 -2.71
N SER A 89 9.00 1.27 -2.64
CA SER A 89 9.54 0.71 -1.39
C SER A 89 10.68 1.54 -0.80
N ASN A 90 11.19 2.53 -1.54
CA ASN A 90 12.24 3.42 -1.06
C ASN A 90 11.65 4.79 -0.72
N LEU A 91 11.82 5.24 0.51
CA LEU A 91 11.31 6.54 0.96
C LEU A 91 11.97 7.75 0.30
N SER A 92 13.02 7.59 -0.51
CA SER A 92 13.59 8.67 -1.34
C SER A 92 13.05 8.65 -2.79
N CYS A 93 11.85 8.11 -3.01
CA CYS A 93 11.24 8.00 -4.33
C CYS A 93 10.52 9.26 -4.82
N ASP A 94 10.37 10.28 -4.00
CA ASP A 94 9.65 11.53 -4.29
C ASP A 94 10.11 12.17 -5.59
N ASP A 95 11.41 12.40 -5.75
CA ASP A 95 12.03 12.95 -6.95
C ASP A 95 11.72 12.09 -8.19
N ALA A 96 11.92 10.77 -8.09
CA ALA A 96 11.65 9.85 -9.19
C ALA A 96 10.16 9.81 -9.59
N ILE A 97 9.24 9.79 -8.63
CA ILE A 97 7.80 9.81 -8.89
C ILE A 97 7.39 11.14 -9.54
N ASN A 98 7.91 12.26 -9.04
CA ASN A 98 7.68 13.57 -9.64
C ASN A 98 8.17 13.61 -11.10
N VAL A 99 9.41 13.20 -11.39
CA VAL A 99 9.94 13.19 -12.76
C VAL A 99 9.15 12.24 -13.67
N MET A 100 8.86 11.02 -13.21
CA MET A 100 8.13 10.02 -14.00
C MET A 100 6.73 10.49 -14.39
N PHE A 101 5.99 11.10 -13.47
CA PHE A 101 4.58 11.42 -13.69
C PHE A 101 4.35 12.87 -14.12
N LYS A 102 5.13 13.86 -13.64
CA LYS A 102 4.99 15.28 -14.02
C LYS A 102 5.76 15.62 -15.28
N ASP A 103 7.04 15.25 -15.38
CA ASP A 103 7.92 15.72 -16.46
C ASP A 103 7.85 14.82 -17.70
N LEU A 104 7.73 13.52 -17.46
CA LEU A 104 7.69 12.47 -18.49
C LEU A 104 6.28 11.97 -18.80
N GLU A 105 5.27 12.32 -18.00
CA GLU A 105 3.87 11.92 -18.19
C GLU A 105 3.69 10.39 -18.36
N MET A 106 4.48 9.61 -17.62
CA MET A 106 4.51 8.15 -17.78
C MET A 106 3.20 7.45 -17.35
N GLY A 107 2.33 8.14 -16.59
CA GLY A 107 1.10 7.57 -16.03
C GLY A 107 0.21 6.88 -17.06
N LYS A 108 0.09 7.44 -18.27
CA LYS A 108 -0.73 6.84 -19.35
C LYS A 108 -0.26 5.46 -19.79
N TYR A 109 1.03 5.15 -19.67
CA TYR A 109 1.59 3.82 -20.00
C TYR A 109 1.37 2.80 -18.87
N LEU A 110 1.04 3.29 -17.68
CA LEU A 110 0.74 2.52 -16.47
C LEU A 110 -0.78 2.27 -16.28
N GLY A 111 -1.61 2.77 -17.21
CA GLY A 111 -3.06 2.60 -17.16
C GLY A 111 -3.80 3.73 -16.43
N PHE A 112 -3.11 4.80 -16.04
CA PHE A 112 -3.78 6.00 -15.50
C PHE A 112 -4.58 6.70 -16.60
N SER A 113 -5.73 7.23 -16.23
CA SER A 113 -6.53 8.09 -17.11
C SER A 113 -5.86 9.45 -17.31
N ASN A 114 -6.37 10.26 -18.24
CA ASN A 114 -5.89 11.63 -18.46
C ASN A 114 -6.28 12.61 -17.34
N LYS A 115 -6.90 12.13 -16.26
CA LYS A 115 -7.22 12.97 -15.10
C LYS A 115 -5.92 13.40 -14.43
N LYS A 116 -5.89 14.65 -13.99
CA LYS A 116 -4.76 15.18 -13.22
C LYS A 116 -4.60 14.38 -11.93
N ILE A 117 -3.40 13.92 -11.65
CA ILE A 117 -3.05 13.25 -10.39
C ILE A 117 -2.93 14.31 -9.29
N ASP A 118 -3.51 14.04 -8.12
CA ASP A 118 -3.33 14.86 -6.93
C ASP A 118 -1.97 14.56 -6.28
N PHE A 119 -0.99 15.41 -6.58
CA PHE A 119 0.34 15.28 -5.98
C PHE A 119 0.42 15.82 -4.56
N ASP A 120 -0.48 16.71 -4.16
CA ASP A 120 -0.48 17.23 -2.79
C ASP A 120 -0.81 16.08 -1.82
N GLU A 121 -1.70 15.18 -2.23
CA GLU A 121 -1.97 13.93 -1.52
C GLU A 121 -0.72 13.03 -1.46
N PHE A 122 -0.01 12.83 -2.57
CA PHE A 122 1.23 12.03 -2.57
C PHE A 122 2.28 12.61 -1.61
N GLU A 123 2.56 13.91 -1.68
CA GLU A 123 3.55 14.57 -0.81
C GLU A 123 3.14 14.49 0.66
N ARG A 124 1.84 14.61 0.96
CA ARG A 124 1.30 14.42 2.31
C ARG A 124 1.55 13.00 2.83
N ILE A 125 1.21 11.97 2.06
CA ILE A 125 1.40 10.57 2.47
C ILE A 125 2.89 10.24 2.61
N HIS A 126 3.69 10.66 1.64
CA HIS A 126 5.14 10.49 1.68
C HIS A 126 5.76 11.13 2.93
N SER A 127 5.36 12.36 3.25
CA SER A 127 5.77 13.05 4.48
C SER A 127 5.35 12.32 5.76
N ASN A 128 4.15 11.75 5.78
CA ASN A 128 3.68 10.95 6.92
C ASN A 128 4.56 9.72 7.14
N LEU A 129 4.90 9.00 6.06
CA LEU A 129 5.79 7.85 6.13
C LEU A 129 7.21 8.26 6.57
N LEU A 130 7.78 9.32 6.01
CA LEU A 130 9.09 9.82 6.42
C LEU A 130 9.15 10.14 7.92
N LYS A 131 8.15 10.83 8.46
CA LYS A 131 8.03 11.11 9.90
C LYS A 131 8.02 9.82 10.72
N LEU A 132 7.22 8.84 10.32
CA LEU A 132 7.12 7.55 11.00
C LEU A 132 8.49 6.84 11.06
N TYR A 133 9.19 6.71 9.93
CA TYR A 133 10.45 5.95 9.84
C TYR A 133 11.69 6.73 10.31
N SER A 134 11.61 8.05 10.50
CA SER A 134 12.68 8.83 11.11
C SER A 134 12.92 8.49 12.59
N THR A 135 11.95 7.83 13.24
CA THR A 135 12.06 7.36 14.63
C THR A 135 12.54 5.90 14.63
N ASN A 136 13.75 5.65 15.14
CA ASN A 136 14.37 4.31 15.13
C ASN A 136 13.48 3.24 15.81
N ASN A 137 13.59 2.00 15.32
CA ASN A 137 12.93 0.76 15.78
C ASN A 137 11.41 0.67 15.61
N SER A 138 10.88 0.60 14.39
CA SER A 138 9.54 0.05 14.15
C SER A 138 9.62 -1.29 13.42
N ASN A 139 8.78 -2.26 13.83
CA ASN A 139 8.54 -3.48 13.05
C ASN A 139 7.43 -3.27 12.00
N ILE A 140 6.82 -2.08 11.98
CA ILE A 140 5.80 -1.73 11.01
C ILE A 140 6.45 -1.50 9.66
N VAL A 141 5.95 -2.23 8.66
CA VAL A 141 6.38 -2.11 7.27
C VAL A 141 5.22 -1.57 6.44
N TYR A 142 5.46 -0.48 5.73
CA TYR A 142 4.54 0.01 4.72
C TYR A 142 4.77 -0.79 3.43
N ASN A 143 3.70 -1.06 2.72
CA ASN A 143 3.81 -1.68 1.40
C ASN A 143 3.81 -0.60 0.31
N PRO A 144 4.41 -0.89 -0.86
CA PRO A 144 4.37 0.00 -2.03
C PRO A 144 2.97 0.47 -2.41
N GLU A 145 1.96 -0.39 -2.23
CA GLU A 145 0.57 -0.09 -2.54
C GLU A 145 0.04 1.14 -1.77
N THR A 146 0.54 1.37 -0.55
CA THR A 146 0.12 2.48 0.31
C THR A 146 0.46 3.82 -0.31
N LEU A 147 1.70 3.97 -0.78
CA LEU A 147 2.11 5.19 -1.48
C LEU A 147 1.57 5.22 -2.92
N PHE A 148 1.41 4.07 -3.57
CA PHE A 148 0.81 4.03 -4.90
C PHE A 148 -0.65 4.50 -4.92
N ALA A 149 -1.41 4.19 -3.87
CA ALA A 149 -2.81 4.59 -3.73
C ALA A 149 -3.00 6.12 -3.73
N SER A 150 -2.01 6.90 -3.28
CA SER A 150 -2.10 8.37 -3.29
C SER A 150 -2.03 8.95 -4.69
N LEU A 151 -1.51 8.22 -5.68
CA LEU A 151 -1.46 8.64 -7.08
C LEU A 151 -2.78 8.40 -7.81
N ILE A 152 -3.73 7.68 -7.21
CA ILE A 152 -4.95 7.21 -7.87
C ILE A 152 -6.15 8.02 -7.38
N ASN A 153 -6.89 8.65 -8.30
CA ASN A 153 -8.00 9.56 -7.95
C ASN A 153 -9.27 8.82 -7.49
N GLY A 154 -9.48 7.57 -7.88
CA GLY A 154 -10.65 6.79 -7.46
C GLY A 154 -10.65 5.36 -7.99
N ILE A 155 -11.69 4.61 -7.60
CA ILE A 155 -11.86 3.20 -7.97
C ILE A 155 -12.01 3.03 -9.49
N ASP A 156 -12.67 3.96 -10.17
CA ASP A 156 -12.85 3.91 -11.62
C ASP A 156 -11.50 3.93 -12.38
N ASP A 157 -10.53 4.72 -11.88
CA ASP A 157 -9.20 4.79 -12.49
C ASP A 157 -8.37 3.53 -12.16
N LEU A 158 -8.64 2.88 -11.02
CA LEU A 158 -7.91 1.69 -10.58
C LEU A 158 -8.11 0.48 -11.52
N ILE A 159 -9.28 0.33 -12.13
CA ILE A 159 -9.60 -0.84 -12.98
C ILE A 159 -8.58 -0.98 -14.13
N ALA A 160 -8.31 0.13 -14.83
CA ALA A 160 -7.36 0.15 -15.94
C ALA A 160 -5.92 -0.11 -15.46
N ILE A 161 -5.55 0.46 -14.32
CA ILE A 161 -4.23 0.29 -13.69
C ILE A 161 -3.99 -1.18 -13.31
N VAL A 162 -4.95 -1.81 -12.61
CA VAL A 162 -4.87 -3.24 -12.21
C VAL A 162 -4.70 -4.13 -13.43
N SER A 163 -5.48 -3.89 -14.48
CA SER A 163 -5.40 -4.66 -15.72
C SER A 163 -4.05 -4.50 -16.42
N ARG A 164 -3.53 -3.26 -16.48
CA ARG A 164 -2.27 -2.91 -17.14
C ARG A 164 -1.04 -3.42 -16.40
N LEU A 165 -1.04 -3.31 -15.07
CA LEU A 165 0.10 -3.64 -14.19
C LEU A 165 0.05 -5.06 -13.64
N LYS A 166 -1.06 -5.78 -13.83
CA LYS A 166 -1.24 -7.18 -13.42
C LYS A 166 -1.01 -7.35 -11.91
N LEU A 167 -1.63 -6.46 -11.13
CA LEU A 167 -1.60 -6.50 -9.67
C LEU A 167 -2.24 -7.81 -9.17
N SER A 168 -1.65 -8.41 -8.14
CA SER A 168 -2.27 -9.52 -7.43
C SER A 168 -3.52 -9.05 -6.67
N ASN A 169 -4.40 -9.99 -6.30
CA ASN A 169 -5.60 -9.68 -5.53
C ASN A 169 -5.25 -8.94 -4.23
N LEU A 170 -4.21 -9.39 -3.51
CA LEU A 170 -3.80 -8.74 -2.26
C LEU A 170 -3.37 -7.29 -2.46
N GLU A 171 -2.58 -7.01 -3.50
CA GLU A 171 -2.11 -5.66 -3.80
C GLU A 171 -3.27 -4.75 -4.21
N ARG A 172 -4.15 -5.25 -5.09
CA ARG A 172 -5.37 -4.54 -5.49
C ARG A 172 -6.25 -4.22 -4.29
N ASP A 173 -6.49 -5.19 -3.41
CA ASP A 173 -7.43 -5.05 -2.30
C ASP A 173 -6.91 -4.09 -1.22
N ILE A 174 -5.59 -3.99 -1.02
CA ILE A 174 -4.98 -2.91 -0.20
C ILE A 174 -5.34 -1.54 -0.78
N ILE A 175 -5.13 -1.35 -2.09
CA ILE A 175 -5.40 -0.06 -2.75
C ILE A 175 -6.89 0.28 -2.70
N ILE A 176 -7.77 -0.70 -2.95
CA ILE A 176 -9.22 -0.52 -2.85
C ILE A 176 -9.60 -0.10 -1.44
N PHE A 177 -9.09 -0.78 -0.41
CA PHE A 177 -9.39 -0.45 0.97
C PHE A 177 -8.99 0.99 1.31
N ILE A 178 -7.79 1.42 0.89
CA ILE A 178 -7.32 2.79 1.11
C ILE A 178 -8.22 3.80 0.40
N ILE A 179 -8.42 3.66 -0.91
CA ILE A 179 -9.21 4.62 -1.71
C ILE A 179 -10.65 4.72 -1.21
N SER A 180 -11.23 3.61 -0.75
CA SER A 180 -12.62 3.57 -0.26
C SER A 180 -12.79 4.26 1.09
N ASN A 181 -11.72 4.40 1.87
CA ASN A 181 -11.76 4.90 3.25
C ASN A 181 -10.97 6.20 3.44
N ARG A 182 -10.18 6.66 2.47
CA ARG A 182 -9.27 7.81 2.64
C ARG A 182 -9.92 9.15 2.96
N SER A 183 -11.23 9.27 2.74
CA SER A 183 -12.03 10.45 3.11
C SER A 183 -12.50 10.44 4.56
N LEU A 184 -12.32 9.35 5.31
CA LEU A 184 -12.68 9.29 6.73
C LEU A 184 -11.82 10.26 7.54
N SER A 185 -12.45 11.03 8.42
CA SER A 185 -11.78 11.90 9.39
C SER A 185 -11.09 11.09 10.48
N ILE A 186 -9.96 11.59 10.99
CA ILE A 186 -9.21 10.97 12.08
C ILE A 186 -9.86 11.34 13.43
N ASP A 187 -10.35 10.35 14.17
CA ASP A 187 -10.77 10.38 15.58
C ASP A 187 -10.19 9.16 16.31
N TYR A 188 -8.98 9.32 16.87
CA TYR A 188 -8.21 8.24 17.50
C TYR A 188 -9.00 7.34 18.45
N GLY A 189 -9.89 7.91 19.28
CA GLY A 189 -10.64 7.14 20.27
C GLY A 189 -11.76 6.28 19.67
N GLN A 190 -12.46 6.82 18.67
CA GLN A 190 -13.50 6.06 17.96
C GLN A 190 -12.90 5.07 16.96
N ASP A 191 -11.78 5.44 16.34
CA ASP A 191 -11.13 4.68 15.29
C ASP A 191 -10.55 3.37 15.82
N GLU A 192 -9.92 3.36 16.99
CA GLU A 192 -9.36 2.12 17.56
C GLU A 192 -10.45 1.06 17.78
N ARG A 193 -11.56 1.46 18.40
CA ARG A 193 -12.70 0.57 18.65
C ARG A 193 -13.31 0.13 17.31
N MET A 194 -13.48 1.04 16.37
CA MET A 194 -14.01 0.72 15.05
C MET A 194 -13.16 -0.35 14.35
N PHE A 195 -11.84 -0.17 14.28
CA PHE A 195 -10.96 -1.14 13.61
C PHE A 195 -10.87 -2.47 14.34
N LYS A 196 -10.76 -2.48 15.68
CA LYS A 196 -10.80 -3.71 16.48
C LYS A 196 -12.11 -4.46 16.26
N THR A 197 -13.24 -3.74 16.18
CA THR A 197 -14.55 -4.34 15.89
C THR A 197 -14.58 -4.97 14.50
N GLN A 198 -14.15 -4.24 13.47
CA GLN A 198 -14.09 -4.78 12.11
C GLN A 198 -13.26 -6.07 12.03
N ILE A 199 -12.09 -6.09 12.69
CA ILE A 199 -11.22 -7.27 12.74
C ILE A 199 -11.90 -8.41 13.51
N ALA A 200 -12.39 -8.19 14.73
CA ALA A 200 -12.99 -9.25 15.54
C ALA A 200 -14.22 -9.89 14.90
N LEU A 201 -14.99 -9.13 14.11
CA LEU A 201 -16.19 -9.62 13.46
C LEU A 201 -15.92 -10.34 12.12
N ALA A 202 -14.73 -10.18 11.54
CA ALA A 202 -14.30 -10.90 10.36
C ALA A 202 -14.04 -12.39 10.66
N SER A 203 -14.15 -13.25 9.64
CA SER A 203 -13.80 -14.67 9.81
C SER A 203 -12.32 -14.83 10.15
N LYS A 204 -11.95 -15.92 10.84
CA LYS A 204 -10.55 -16.19 11.21
C LYS A 204 -9.59 -16.17 10.01
N SER A 205 -10.05 -16.65 8.86
CA SER A 205 -9.28 -16.61 7.60
C SER A 205 -9.11 -15.20 7.03
N GLU A 206 -10.05 -14.28 7.28
CA GLU A 206 -10.02 -12.91 6.75
C GLU A 206 -9.28 -11.93 7.67
N GLN A 207 -9.27 -12.20 8.97
CA GLN A 207 -8.67 -11.32 10.00
C GLN A 207 -7.25 -10.88 9.65
N ILE A 208 -6.41 -11.78 9.14
CA ILE A 208 -5.02 -11.48 8.80
C ILE A 208 -4.94 -10.43 7.70
N ASN A 209 -5.69 -10.62 6.60
CA ASN A 209 -5.67 -9.69 5.47
C ASN A 209 -6.35 -8.37 5.83
N LEU A 210 -7.50 -8.41 6.52
CA LEU A 210 -8.19 -7.19 6.96
C LEU A 210 -7.32 -6.34 7.88
N LYS A 211 -6.63 -6.97 8.84
CA LYS A 211 -5.68 -6.29 9.71
C LYS A 211 -4.55 -5.65 8.92
N LYS A 212 -4.00 -6.36 7.92
CA LYS A 212 -3.01 -5.80 6.99
C LYS A 212 -3.54 -4.57 6.24
N PHE A 213 -4.78 -4.63 5.73
CA PHE A 213 -5.40 -3.52 4.99
C PHE A 213 -5.59 -2.29 5.87
N ILE A 214 -6.09 -2.50 7.09
CA ILE A 214 -6.27 -1.44 8.09
C ILE A 214 -4.92 -0.80 8.44
N ILE A 215 -3.88 -1.59 8.70
CA ILE A 215 -2.54 -1.05 9.01
C ILE A 215 -2.02 -0.17 7.86
N GLN A 216 -2.15 -0.62 6.61
CA GLN A 216 -1.74 0.19 5.45
C GLN A 216 -2.57 1.47 5.31
N PHE A 217 -3.86 1.43 5.63
CA PHE A 217 -4.72 2.62 5.69
C PHE A 217 -4.32 3.59 6.81
N LEU A 218 -4.00 3.09 8.01
CA LEU A 218 -3.54 3.93 9.12
C LEU A 218 -2.21 4.61 8.79
N LEU A 219 -1.29 3.88 8.14
CA LEU A 219 -0.05 4.43 7.61
C LEU A 219 -0.32 5.53 6.58
N TYR A 220 -1.28 5.30 5.67
CA TYR A 220 -1.72 6.29 4.69
C TYR A 220 -2.24 7.57 5.39
N GLN A 221 -3.09 7.43 6.39
CA GLN A 221 -3.65 8.58 7.12
C GLN A 221 -2.66 9.30 8.04
N GLY A 222 -1.51 8.69 8.34
CA GLY A 222 -0.49 9.28 9.21
C GLY A 222 -0.78 9.13 10.69
N TYR A 223 -1.40 8.02 11.10
CA TYR A 223 -1.58 7.69 12.52
C TYR A 223 -0.23 7.53 13.22
N SER A 224 -0.22 7.77 14.53
CA SER A 224 0.98 7.58 15.34
C SER A 224 1.45 6.13 15.30
N LYS A 225 2.77 5.95 15.37
CA LYS A 225 3.41 4.64 15.44
C LYS A 225 2.82 3.78 16.56
N GLU A 226 2.70 4.34 17.76
CA GLU A 226 2.13 3.66 18.93
C GLU A 226 0.74 3.09 18.67
N PHE A 227 -0.14 3.85 18.02
CA PHE A 227 -1.49 3.39 17.67
C PHE A 227 -1.44 2.18 16.73
N ILE A 228 -0.59 2.25 15.71
CA ILE A 228 -0.46 1.18 14.71
C ILE A 228 0.16 -0.07 15.34
N GLU A 229 1.17 0.07 16.20
CA GLU A 229 1.80 -1.05 16.93
C GLU A 229 0.80 -1.72 17.87
N ASN A 230 0.07 -0.94 18.67
CA ASN A 230 -0.99 -1.45 19.56
C ASN A 230 -2.04 -2.26 18.79
N LEU A 231 -2.49 -1.76 17.64
CA LEU A 231 -3.42 -2.51 16.80
C LEU A 231 -2.76 -3.74 16.17
N ASN A 232 -1.51 -3.63 15.71
CA ASN A 232 -0.75 -4.72 15.09
C ASN A 232 -0.47 -5.88 16.05
N ASP A 233 -0.31 -5.61 17.34
CA ASP A 233 -0.03 -6.62 18.35
C ASP A 233 -1.32 -7.17 18.98
N TRP A 234 -2.43 -6.45 18.86
CA TRP A 234 -3.72 -6.90 19.37
C TRP A 234 -4.25 -8.16 18.67
N ILE A 235 -4.52 -9.19 19.44
CA ILE A 235 -5.11 -10.44 18.96
C ILE A 235 -6.62 -10.38 19.16
N ALA A 236 -7.37 -10.50 18.07
CA ALA A 236 -8.82 -10.48 18.13
C ALA A 236 -9.34 -11.67 18.97
N PRO A 237 -10.13 -11.42 20.03
CA PRO A 237 -10.72 -12.50 20.79
C PRO A 237 -11.70 -13.28 19.93
N SER A 238 -11.88 -14.56 20.24
CA SER A 238 -12.94 -15.35 19.59
C SER A 238 -14.27 -15.00 20.24
N PHE A 239 -15.29 -14.74 19.42
CA PHE A 239 -16.65 -14.54 19.92
C PHE A 239 -17.03 -15.75 20.79
N PRO A 240 -17.29 -15.55 22.10
CA PRO A 240 -17.34 -16.66 23.07
C PRO A 240 -18.62 -17.49 22.94
N PHE A 241 -19.58 -17.03 22.15
CA PHE A 241 -20.90 -17.62 22.06
C PHE A 241 -21.03 -18.58 20.87
N LYS A 242 -21.44 -19.82 21.16
CA LYS A 242 -21.80 -20.84 20.17
C LYS A 242 -23.32 -20.85 19.99
N GLY A 243 -23.81 -20.78 18.75
CA GLY A 243 -25.24 -20.64 18.43
C GLY A 243 -26.19 -21.71 19.00
N THR A 244 -25.66 -22.81 19.54
CA THR A 244 -26.39 -23.85 20.29
C THR A 244 -27.01 -23.35 21.59
N ARG A 245 -26.53 -22.22 22.14
CA ARG A 245 -27.07 -21.61 23.36
C ARG A 245 -28.32 -20.78 23.13
N ILE A 246 -28.76 -20.57 21.89
CA ILE A 246 -29.98 -19.79 21.60
C ILE A 246 -31.20 -20.72 21.74
N PRO A 247 -32.14 -20.45 22.67
CA PRO A 247 -33.30 -21.31 22.87
C PRO A 247 -34.14 -21.46 21.60
N GLY A 248 -34.61 -22.68 21.34
CA GLY A 248 -35.19 -23.13 20.05
C GLY A 248 -36.49 -22.48 19.59
N THR A 249 -36.96 -21.43 20.26
CA THR A 249 -38.18 -20.67 19.91
C THR A 249 -37.97 -19.57 18.87
N ILE A 250 -36.72 -19.31 18.44
CA ILE A 250 -36.40 -18.25 17.47
C ILE A 250 -36.43 -18.79 16.03
N LYS A 251 -37.15 -18.12 15.12
CA LYS A 251 -37.12 -18.41 13.69
C LYS A 251 -35.68 -18.28 13.16
N LYS A 252 -35.24 -19.24 12.34
CA LYS A 252 -33.88 -19.31 11.77
C LYS A 252 -33.40 -18.02 11.09
N GLN A 253 -34.31 -17.25 10.50
CA GLN A 253 -34.03 -15.95 9.87
C GLN A 253 -33.64 -14.85 10.88
N ASN A 254 -34.25 -14.85 12.08
CA ASN A 254 -33.96 -13.86 13.13
C ASN A 254 -32.69 -14.23 13.92
N LEU A 255 -32.30 -15.51 13.89
CA LEU A 255 -31.08 -15.99 14.54
C LEU A 255 -29.83 -15.26 14.06
N LYS A 256 -29.71 -15.04 12.75
CA LYS A 256 -28.56 -14.33 12.16
C LYS A 256 -28.51 -12.88 12.66
N LEU A 257 -29.65 -12.18 12.65
CA LEU A 257 -29.75 -10.79 13.10
C LEU A 257 -29.38 -10.66 14.59
N ILE A 258 -29.87 -11.56 15.43
CA ILE A 258 -29.54 -11.58 16.86
C ILE A 258 -28.05 -11.81 17.09
N ILE A 259 -27.44 -12.76 16.37
CA ILE A 259 -26.00 -13.01 16.46
C ILE A 259 -25.20 -11.78 16.02
N ASP A 260 -25.62 -11.12 14.94
CA ASP A 260 -24.95 -9.92 14.44
C ASP A 260 -25.09 -8.74 15.42
N ASP A 261 -26.22 -8.59 16.11
CA ASP A 261 -26.39 -7.57 17.14
C ASP A 261 -25.64 -7.89 18.43
N LEU A 262 -25.62 -9.15 18.88
CA LEU A 262 -24.80 -9.57 20.02
C LEU A 262 -23.32 -9.31 19.78
N LYS A 263 -22.84 -9.54 18.55
CA LYS A 263 -21.48 -9.21 18.12
C LYS A 263 -21.18 -7.72 18.25
N LYS A 264 -22.09 -6.84 17.83
CA LYS A 264 -21.94 -5.38 17.99
C LYS A 264 -21.91 -4.97 19.46
N ILE A 265 -22.77 -5.56 20.29
CA ILE A 265 -22.84 -5.26 21.72
C ILE A 265 -21.58 -5.75 22.45
N TRP A 266 -21.10 -6.94 22.11
CA TRP A 266 -19.83 -7.46 22.59
C TRP A 266 -18.66 -6.55 22.24
N ALA A 267 -18.60 -6.06 21.00
CA ALA A 267 -17.60 -5.09 20.58
C ALA A 267 -17.72 -3.74 21.31
N LYS A 268 -18.94 -3.29 21.60
CA LYS A 268 -19.19 -2.06 22.40
C LYS A 268 -18.70 -2.19 23.85
N ASN A 269 -18.72 -3.39 24.41
CA ASN A 269 -18.21 -3.72 25.75
C ASN A 269 -16.75 -4.21 25.71
N ASN A 270 -15.93 -3.65 24.81
CA ASN A 270 -14.49 -3.94 24.68
C ASN A 270 -14.15 -5.43 24.56
N PHE A 271 -15.08 -6.24 24.04
CA PHE A 271 -14.91 -7.68 23.89
C PHE A 271 -14.83 -8.48 25.21
N GLU A 272 -15.24 -7.91 26.34
CA GLU A 272 -15.06 -8.47 27.69
C GLU A 272 -16.35 -8.98 28.35
N MET A 273 -17.46 -9.10 27.61
CA MET A 273 -18.73 -9.57 28.18
C MET A 273 -18.64 -10.96 28.80
N THR A 274 -19.22 -11.10 29.99
CA THR A 274 -19.43 -12.35 30.72
C THR A 274 -20.59 -13.17 30.15
N GLU A 275 -20.68 -14.46 30.52
CA GLU A 275 -21.78 -15.32 30.07
C GLU A 275 -23.16 -14.79 30.51
N GLU A 276 -23.27 -14.27 31.73
CA GLU A 276 -24.52 -13.72 32.28
C GLU A 276 -24.98 -12.48 31.50
N GLU A 277 -24.06 -11.59 31.12
CA GLU A 277 -24.37 -10.41 30.31
C GLU A 277 -24.84 -10.80 28.90
N PHE A 278 -24.27 -11.87 28.31
CA PHE A 278 -24.76 -12.41 27.04
C PHE A 278 -26.18 -12.95 27.17
N ASP A 279 -26.49 -13.72 28.21
CA ASP A 279 -27.80 -14.31 28.41
C ASP A 279 -28.88 -13.24 28.61
N ASN A 280 -28.57 -12.19 29.39
CA ASN A 280 -29.46 -11.03 29.57
C ASN A 280 -29.74 -10.32 28.24
N GLU A 281 -28.72 -10.12 27.41
CA GLU A 281 -28.89 -9.44 26.14
C GLU A 281 -29.63 -10.28 25.09
N ILE A 282 -29.47 -11.61 25.12
CA ILE A 282 -30.25 -12.54 24.29
C ILE A 282 -31.73 -12.44 24.63
N LEU A 283 -32.09 -12.37 25.92
CA LEU A 283 -33.48 -12.20 26.35
C LEU A 283 -34.05 -10.87 25.85
N ARG A 284 -33.27 -9.78 25.93
CA ARG A 284 -33.67 -8.48 25.40
C ARG A 284 -33.89 -8.52 23.88
N LEU A 285 -32.92 -9.00 23.11
CA LEU A 285 -33.01 -9.07 21.65
C LEU A 285 -34.15 -9.99 21.19
N LYS A 286 -34.42 -11.09 21.90
CA LYS A 286 -35.59 -11.93 21.61
C LYS A 286 -36.90 -11.15 21.62
N SER A 287 -37.13 -10.31 22.62
CA SER A 287 -38.36 -9.50 22.70
C SER A 287 -38.49 -8.46 21.58
N LEU A 288 -37.38 -8.06 20.96
CA LEU A 288 -37.36 -7.13 19.83
C LEU A 288 -37.61 -7.81 18.48
N TYR A 289 -37.26 -9.11 18.37
CA TYR A 289 -37.34 -9.90 17.13
C TYR A 289 -38.45 -10.97 17.15
N SER A 290 -39.25 -11.06 18.21
CA SER A 290 -40.45 -11.89 18.33
C SER A 290 -41.67 -11.24 17.69
#